data_AF-A0A519Z8W4-F1
#
_entry.id   AF-A0A519Z8W4-F1
#
_cell.length_a   1.000
_cell.length_b   1.000
_cell.length_c   1.000
_cell.angle_alpha   90.00
_cell.angle_beta   90.00
_cell.angle_gamma   90.00
#
_symmetry.space_group_name_H-M   'P 1'
#
loop_
_entity.id
_entity.type
_entity.pdbx_description
1 polymer ?
#
loop_
_entity_poly.entity_id
_entity_poly.type
_entity_poly.pdbx_seq_one_letter_code
_entity_poly.pdbx_strand_id
1 'polypeptide(L)' 'HIVRLAIENDKVVGEERLLEGERQRFRDITQGTDGALYAITDGGRLYRIDKQ' A
#
# COMPACT_ATOMS: atom_id res chain seq x y z
N HIS A 1 -6.38 -5.69 2.03
CA HIS A 1 -5.04 -5.36 2.55
C HIS A 1 -4.14 -5.00 1.37
N ILE A 2 -3.03 -4.32 1.63
CA ILE A 2 -1.95 -4.04 0.67
C ILE A 2 -0.71 -4.77 1.18
N VAL A 3 0.04 -5.41 0.29
CA VAL A 3 1.33 -6.04 0.63
C VAL A 3 2.45 -5.18 0.07
N ARG A 4 3.37 -4.75 0.94
CA ARG A 4 4.62 -4.08 0.55
C ARG A 4 5.73 -5.12 0.55
N LEU A 5 6.37 -5.31 -0.60
CA LEU A 5 7.48 -6.25 -0.78
C LEU A 5 8.81 -5.50 -0.73
N ALA A 6 9.79 -6.08 -0.03
CA ALA A 6 11.20 -5.71 -0.17
C ALA A 6 11.83 -6.63 -1.23
N ILE A 7 12.44 -6.06 -2.27
CA ILE A 7 13.03 -6.80 -3.39
C ILE A 7 14.53 -6.48 -3.46
N GLU A 8 15.36 -7.52 -3.47
CA GLU A 8 16.81 -7.44 -3.66
C GLU A 8 17.25 -8.47 -4.71
N ASN A 9 18.06 -8.06 -5.69
CA ASN A 9 18.57 -8.95 -6.75
C ASN A 9 17.45 -9.82 -7.39
N ASP A 10 16.34 -9.18 -7.76
CA ASP A 10 15.15 -9.81 -8.34
C ASP A 10 14.49 -10.89 -7.46
N LYS A 11 14.73 -10.87 -6.14
CA LYS A 11 14.12 -11.77 -5.16
C LYS A 11 13.39 -10.99 -4.08
N VAL A 12 12.23 -11.50 -3.66
CA VAL A 12 11.50 -10.99 -2.49
C VAL A 12 12.25 -11.43 -1.22
N VAL A 13 12.68 -10.46 -0.41
CA VAL A 13 13.41 -10.69 0.86
C VAL A 13 12.60 -10.31 2.09
N GLY A 14 11.44 -9.68 1.92
CA GLY A 14 10.56 -9.32 3.04
C GLY A 14 9.17 -8.88 2.59
N GLU A 15 8.22 -8.97 3.51
CA GLU A 15 6.82 -8.58 3.31
C GLU A 15 6.29 -7.80 4.51
N GLU A 16 5.51 -6.76 4.24
CA GLU A 16 4.73 -6.02 5.24
C GLU A 16 3.27 -5.96 4.80
N ARG A 17 2.33 -6.29 5.70
CA ARG A 17 0.89 -6.24 5.45
C ARG A 17 0.32 -4.95 6.02
N LEU A 18 -0.20 -4.10 5.14
CA LEU A 18 -0.84 -2.84 5.48
C LEU A 18 -2.37 -2.95 5.36
N LEU A 19 -3.08 -2.24 6.23
CA LEU A 19 -4.55 -2.09 6.16
C LEU A 19 -5.29 -3.45 6.12
N GLU A 20 -4.84 -4.42 6.91
CA GLU A 20 -5.44 -5.76 6.95
C GLU A 20 -6.87 -5.75 7.50
N GLY A 21 -7.13 -4.92 8.51
CA GLY A 21 -8.45 -4.78 9.15
C GLY A 21 -9.49 -4.03 8.33
N GLU A 22 -9.11 -3.33 7.27
CA GLU A 22 -10.03 -2.43 6.54
C GLU A 22 -11.10 -3.17 5.73
N ARG A 23 -10.88 -4.46 5.41
CA ARG A 23 -11.79 -5.31 4.62
C ARG A 23 -12.25 -4.65 3.29
N GLN A 24 -11.39 -3.83 2.70
CA GLN A 24 -11.62 -3.17 1.42
C GLN A 24 -10.94 -3.90 0.26
N ARG A 25 -11.52 -3.75 -0.93
CA ARG A 25 -10.85 -4.02 -2.22
C ARG A 25 -10.11 -2.77 -2.66
N PHE A 26 -8.79 -2.81 -2.60
CA PHE A 26 -7.93 -1.73 -3.09
C PHE A 26 -7.78 -1.87 -4.61
N ARG A 27 -7.97 -0.75 -5.31
CA ARG A 27 -8.00 -0.66 -6.78
C ARG A 27 -6.65 -0.26 -7.34
N ASP A 28 -6.07 0.79 -6.78
CA ASP A 28 -4.84 1.39 -7.26
C ASP A 28 -4.06 2.01 -6.10
N ILE A 29 -2.76 2.15 -6.29
CA ILE A 29 -1.84 2.75 -5.34
C ILE A 29 -0.73 3.50 -6.07
N THR A 30 -0.37 4.68 -5.55
CA THR A 30 0.77 5.45 -6.03
C THR A 30 1.54 6.06 -4.87
N GLN A 31 2.80 6.43 -5.11
CA GLN A 31 3.57 7.22 -4.16
C GLN A 31 3.45 8.70 -4.51
N GLY A 32 3.05 9.51 -3.54
CA GLY A 32 3.00 10.97 -3.68
C GLY A 32 4.40 11.58 -3.66
N THR A 33 4.50 12.83 -4.12
CA THR A 33 5.76 13.60 -4.05
C THR A 33 6.20 13.91 -2.61
N ASP A 34 5.30 13.74 -1.65
CA ASP A 34 5.55 13.82 -0.21
C ASP A 34 6.11 12.51 0.39
N GLY A 35 6.28 11.47 -0.43
CA GLY A 35 6.79 10.16 -0.01
C GLY A 35 5.73 9.22 0.57
N ALA A 36 4.52 9.69 0.85
CA ALA A 36 3.42 8.87 1.35
C ALA A 36 2.82 8.00 0.23
N LEU A 37 2.18 6.89 0.60
CA LEU A 37 1.39 6.07 -0.32
C LEU A 37 -0.06 6.51 -0.33
N TYR A 38 -0.63 6.66 -1.52
CA TYR A 38 -2.03 6.99 -1.74
C TYR A 38 -2.71 5.81 -2.40
N ALA A 39 -3.75 5.27 -1.78
CA ALA A 39 -4.49 4.13 -2.29
C ALA A 39 -5.97 4.43 -2.42
N ILE A 40 -6.58 3.96 -3.51
CA ILE A 40 -8.03 4.06 -3.72
C ILE A 40 -8.69 2.69 -3.61
N THR A 41 -9.96 2.67 -3.21
CA THR A 41 -10.77 1.44 -3.18
C THR A 41 -11.83 1.44 -4.27
N ASP A 42 -12.33 0.26 -4.62
CA ASP A 42 -13.47 0.11 -5.53
C ASP A 42 -14.75 0.83 -5.03
N GLY A 43 -14.84 1.08 -3.72
CA GLY A 43 -15.94 1.81 -3.09
C GLY A 43 -15.74 3.32 -3.01
N GLY A 44 -14.70 3.87 -3.65
CA GLY A 44 -14.46 5.32 -3.72
C GLY A 44 -13.78 5.94 -2.49
N ARG A 45 -13.15 5.13 -1.62
CA ARG A 45 -12.35 5.67 -0.49
C ARG A 45 -10.94 6.01 -0.97
N LEU A 46 -10.39 7.09 -0.42
CA LEU A 46 -8.98 7.47 -0.54
C LEU A 46 -8.28 7.28 0.81
N TYR A 47 -7.17 6.54 0.80
CA TYR A 47 -6.27 6.36 1.95
C TYR A 47 -4.96 7.08 1.68
N ARG A 48 -4.42 7.77 2.69
CA ARG A 48 -3.04 8.26 2.74
C ARG A 48 -2.30 7.47 3.83
N ILE A 49 -1.24 6.76 3.45
CA ILE A 49 -0.44 5.90 4.32
C ILE A 49 0.96 6.49 4.39
N ASP A 50 1.34 6.98 5.55
CA ASP A 50 2.61 7.66 5.80
C ASP A 50 3.33 6.99 6.96
N LYS A 51 4.66 7.05 6.97
CA LYS A 51 5.45 6.68 8.16
C LYS A 51 5.47 7.90 9.06
N GLN A 52 4.59 7.94 10.08
CA GLN A 52 4.91 8.73 11.26
C GLN A 52 6.07 8.08 12.01
#